data_AF-A0A1I2NGE9-F1
#
_entry.id   AF-A0A1I2NGE9-F1
#
_cell.length_a   1.000
_cell.length_b   1.000
_cell.length_c   1.000
_cell.angle_alpha   90.00
_cell.angle_beta   90.00
_cell.angle_gamma   90.00
#
_symmetry.space_group_name_H-M   'P 1'
#
loop_
_entity.id
_entity.type
_entity.pdbx_description
1 polymer ?
#
loop_
_entity_poly.entity_id
_entity_poly.type
_entity_poly.pdbx_seq_one_letter_code
_entity_poly.pdbx_strand_id
1 'polypeptide(L)'
;MADEADGDEFEQVRERAIAALERGDSVSIYLGLVHDDGANEYYFGNDVEERELREAATEQLGMLTRVLADQSGASVEEIANLAAERAEAMNLQP
;
A
#
# COMPACT_ATOMS: atom_id res chain seq x y z
N MET A 1 28.24 -5.97 -8.40
CA MET A 1 27.74 -6.96 -7.42
C MET A 1 26.77 -6.23 -6.51
N ALA A 2 25.59 -5.86 -7.02
CA ALA A 2 24.58 -5.09 -6.29
C ALA A 2 23.17 -5.52 -6.72
N ASP A 3 23.01 -6.79 -7.09
CA ASP A 3 21.79 -7.29 -7.75
C ASP A 3 21.28 -8.61 -7.11
N GLU A 4 21.86 -9.03 -5.99
CA GLU A 4 21.44 -10.24 -5.24
C GLU A 4 20.77 -9.90 -3.89
N ALA A 5 20.79 -8.64 -3.44
CA ALA A 5 20.30 -8.26 -2.10
C ALA A 5 18.79 -7.94 -2.04
N ASP A 6 18.18 -7.49 -3.14
CA ASP A 6 16.77 -7.08 -3.16
C ASP A 6 15.79 -8.26 -3.17
N GLY A 7 16.20 -9.42 -3.71
CA GLY A 7 15.39 -10.63 -3.72
C GLY A 7 15.13 -11.17 -2.32
N ASP A 8 16.10 -11.02 -1.41
CA ASP A 8 16.02 -11.54 -0.05
C ASP A 8 15.10 -10.70 0.85
N GLU A 9 15.08 -9.36 0.71
CA GLU A 9 14.22 -8.51 1.55
C GLU A 9 12.75 -8.66 1.18
N PHE A 10 12.41 -8.67 -0.11
CA PHE A 10 11.03 -8.88 -0.56
C PHE A 10 10.51 -10.26 -0.12
N GLU A 11 11.27 -11.33 -0.34
CA GLU A 11 10.83 -12.68 0.07
C GLU A 11 10.70 -12.80 1.58
N GLN A 12 11.59 -12.20 2.37
CA GLN A 12 11.46 -12.15 3.83
C GLN A 12 10.20 -11.40 4.29
N VAL A 13 9.91 -10.25 3.68
CA VAL A 13 8.70 -9.46 3.97
C VAL A 13 7.45 -10.27 3.59
N ARG A 14 7.47 -10.92 2.43
CA ARG A 14 6.38 -11.78 1.94
C ARG A 14 6.14 -12.98 2.86
N GLU A 15 7.18 -13.70 3.25
CA GLU A 15 7.08 -14.83 4.18
C GLU A 15 6.55 -14.40 5.55
N ARG A 16 7.02 -13.27 6.08
CA ARG A 16 6.53 -12.70 7.34
C ARG A 16 5.06 -12.32 7.26
N ALA A 17 4.63 -11.72 6.15
CA ALA A 17 3.24 -11.37 5.92
C ALA A 17 2.35 -12.62 5.85
N ILE A 18 2.76 -13.65 5.09
CA ILE A 18 2.04 -14.93 5.01
C ILE A 18 1.90 -15.56 6.40
N ALA A 19 2.98 -15.63 7.17
CA ALA A 19 2.96 -16.22 8.50
C ALA A 19 2.06 -15.46 9.49
N ALA A 20 1.95 -14.13 9.36
CA ALA A 20 1.03 -13.32 10.16
C ALA A 20 -0.44 -13.57 9.79
N LEU A 21 -0.73 -13.73 8.49
CA LEU A 21 -2.06 -14.07 7.99
C LEU A 21 -2.52 -15.44 8.47
N GLU A 22 -1.66 -16.47 8.36
CA GLU A 22 -1.98 -17.85 8.75
C GLU A 22 -2.26 -17.99 10.25
N ARG A 23 -1.60 -17.19 11.09
CA ARG A 23 -1.80 -17.20 12.54
C ARG A 23 -2.99 -16.36 13.01
N GLY A 24 -3.58 -15.53 12.13
CA GLY A 24 -4.61 -14.57 12.51
C GLY A 24 -4.08 -13.42 13.39
N ASP A 25 -2.76 -13.18 13.38
CA ASP A 25 -2.10 -12.13 14.16
C ASP A 25 -2.08 -10.78 13.42
N SER A 26 -2.70 -10.71 12.24
CA SER A 26 -2.69 -9.52 11.39
C SER A 26 -3.64 -8.45 11.90
N VAL A 27 -3.08 -7.37 12.43
CA VAL A 27 -3.81 -6.19 12.94
C VAL A 27 -4.39 -5.33 11.80
N SER A 28 -3.66 -5.25 10.69
CA SER A 28 -4.03 -4.48 9.49
C SER A 28 -3.40 -5.11 8.25
N ILE A 29 -4.18 -5.25 7.18
CA ILE A 29 -3.72 -5.76 5.88
C ILE A 29 -4.22 -4.82 4.78
N TYR A 30 -3.29 -4.37 3.95
CA TYR A 30 -3.56 -3.77 2.66
C TYR A 30 -2.96 -4.67 1.57
N LEU A 31 -3.80 -5.16 0.66
CA LEU A 31 -3.37 -5.99 -0.47
C LEU A 31 -3.90 -5.38 -1.76
N GLY A 32 -2.99 -5.03 -2.67
CA GLY A 32 -3.30 -4.64 -4.04
C GLY A 32 -2.84 -5.73 -5.01
N LEU A 33 -3.75 -6.20 -5.87
CA LEU A 33 -3.41 -7.07 -7.00
C LEU A 33 -3.51 -6.23 -8.27
N VAL A 34 -2.41 -6.16 -9.03
CA VAL A 34 -2.39 -5.56 -10.36
C VAL A 34 -2.33 -6.69 -11.36
N HIS A 35 -3.38 -6.81 -12.18
CA HIS A 35 -3.46 -7.82 -13.23
C HIS A 35 -2.79 -7.35 -14.52
N ASP A 36 -2.42 -8.29 -15.37
CA ASP A 36 -1.76 -8.01 -16.67
C ASP A 36 -2.61 -7.15 -17.62
N ASP A 37 -3.93 -7.14 -17.42
CA ASP A 37 -4.89 -6.32 -18.18
C ASP A 37 -5.06 -4.90 -17.61
N GLY A 38 -4.34 -4.57 -16.54
CA GLY A 38 -4.43 -3.30 -15.84
C GLY A 38 -5.62 -3.18 -14.88
N ALA A 39 -6.37 -4.27 -14.66
CA ALA A 39 -7.36 -4.32 -13.59
C ALA A 39 -6.65 -4.35 -12.22
N ASN A 40 -7.16 -3.58 -11.27
CA ASN A 40 -6.64 -3.55 -9.91
C ASN A 40 -7.71 -4.03 -8.93
N GLU A 41 -7.34 -4.97 -8.06
CA GLU A 41 -8.15 -5.37 -6.91
C GLU A 41 -7.50 -4.88 -5.62
N TYR A 42 -8.29 -4.35 -4.71
CA TYR A 42 -7.82 -3.85 -3.42
C TYR A 42 -8.61 -4.52 -2.30
N TYR A 43 -7.88 -5.15 -1.38
CA TYR A 43 -8.44 -5.74 -0.18
C TYR A 43 -7.90 -5.01 1.05
N PHE A 44 -8.82 -4.63 1.93
CA PHE A 44 -8.49 -3.96 3.18
C PHE A 44 -9.15 -4.69 4.35
N GLY A 45 -8.35 -5.25 5.24
CA GLY A 45 -8.81 -5.93 6.45
C GLY A 45 -8.17 -5.29 7.67
N ASN A 46 -8.98 -4.75 8.58
CA ASN A 46 -8.50 -4.09 9.79
C ASN A 46 -9.33 -4.49 10.99
N ASP A 47 -8.64 -4.81 12.08
CA ASP A 47 -9.23 -5.07 13.40
C ASP A 47 -8.74 -4.02 14.43
N VAL A 48 -8.44 -2.81 13.94
CA VAL A 48 -7.96 -1.67 14.74
C VAL A 48 -9.07 -0.65 14.97
N GLU A 49 -8.95 0.08 16.08
CA GLU A 49 -9.79 1.24 16.37
C GLU A 49 -9.62 2.32 15.28
N GLU A 50 -10.70 3.03 14.96
CA GLU A 50 -10.78 3.98 13.84
C GLU A 50 -9.64 5.03 13.81
N ARG A 51 -9.19 5.45 14.99
CA ARG A 51 -8.09 6.42 15.13
C ARG A 51 -6.74 5.84 14.71
N GLU A 52 -6.45 4.61 15.15
CA GLU A 52 -5.19 3.91 14.85
C GLU A 52 -5.14 3.54 13.36
N LEU A 53 -6.28 3.15 12.79
CA LEU A 53 -6.44 2.95 11.36
C LEU A 53 -6.09 4.20 10.54
N ARG A 54 -6.63 5.35 10.94
CA ARG A 54 -6.39 6.61 10.25
C ARG A 54 -4.94 7.05 10.33
N GLU A 55 -4.31 6.90 11.49
CA GLU A 55 -2.89 7.22 11.69
C GLU A 55 -2.01 6.33 10.78
N ALA A 56 -2.21 5.01 10.83
CA ALA A 56 -1.45 4.05 10.02
C ALA A 56 -1.67 4.24 8.50
N ALA A 57 -2.91 4.43 8.07
CA ALA A 57 -3.24 4.66 6.66
C ALA A 57 -2.63 5.96 6.12
N THR A 58 -2.60 7.02 6.95
CA THR A 58 -1.98 8.30 6.57
C THR A 58 -0.46 8.15 6.41
N GLU A 59 0.20 7.41 7.31
CA GLU A 59 1.63 7.14 7.22
C GLU A 59 1.98 6.34 5.95
N GLN A 60 1.20 5.29 5.65
CA GLN A 60 1.35 4.50 4.43
C GLN A 60 1.15 5.33 3.16
N LEU A 61 0.09 6.17 3.12
CA LEU A 61 -0.16 7.06 2.00
C LEU A 61 0.99 8.06 1.82
N GLY A 62 1.54 8.59 2.92
CA GLY A 62 2.70 9.49 2.89
C GLY A 62 3.95 8.83 2.31
N MET A 63 4.25 7.59 2.72
CA MET A 63 5.37 6.82 2.17
C MET A 63 5.20 6.60 0.66
N LEU A 64 4.02 6.13 0.22
CA LEU A 64 3.74 5.88 -1.19
C LEU A 64 3.82 7.16 -2.03
N THR A 65 3.23 8.26 -1.54
CA THR A 65 3.28 9.57 -2.21
C THR A 65 4.73 10.02 -2.41
N ARG A 66 5.59 9.85 -1.40
CA ARG A 66 7.01 10.22 -1.49
C ARG A 66 7.75 9.39 -2.55
N VAL A 67 7.53 8.07 -2.57
CA VAL A 67 8.17 7.18 -3.56
C VAL A 67 7.73 7.53 -4.98
N LEU A 68 6.42 7.74 -5.20
CA LEU A 68 5.89 8.09 -6.52
C LEU A 68 6.40 9.44 -7.00
N ALA A 69 6.49 10.44 -6.12
CA ALA A 69 7.07 11.75 -6.45
C ALA A 69 8.53 11.60 -6.91
N ASP A 70 9.33 10.81 -6.18
CA ASP A 70 10.74 10.59 -6.50
C ASP A 70 10.92 9.87 -7.86
N GLN A 71 10.11 8.85 -8.13
CA GLN A 71 10.20 8.05 -9.36
C GLN A 71 9.65 8.75 -10.61
N SER A 72 8.67 9.66 -10.45
CA SER A 72 8.02 10.36 -11.55
C SER A 72 8.62 11.74 -11.85
N GLY A 73 9.46 12.27 -10.95
CA GLY A 73 9.94 13.65 -11.02
C GLY A 73 8.89 14.70 -10.66
N ALA A 74 7.70 14.28 -10.21
CA ALA A 74 6.66 15.16 -9.70
C ALA A 74 6.93 15.55 -8.24
N SER A 75 6.29 16.62 -7.78
CA SER A 75 6.28 17.00 -6.37
C SER A 75 5.31 16.10 -5.56
N VAL A 76 5.53 16.05 -4.25
CA VAL A 76 4.62 15.37 -3.30
C VAL A 76 3.21 15.95 -3.40
N GLU A 77 3.07 17.26 -3.58
CA GLU A 77 1.79 17.95 -3.69
C GLU A 77 1.03 17.55 -4.98
N GLU A 78 1.73 17.45 -6.12
CA GLU A 78 1.12 17.00 -7.37
C GLU A 78 0.60 15.55 -7.27
N ILE A 79 1.38 14.64 -6.65
CA ILE A 79 0.93 13.26 -6.45
C ILE A 79 -0.25 13.19 -5.47
N ALA A 80 -0.22 13.96 -4.37
CA ALA A 80 -1.31 14.00 -3.41
C ALA A 80 -2.62 14.52 -4.03
N ASN A 81 -2.54 15.57 -4.85
CA ASN A 81 -3.69 16.12 -5.56
C ASN A 81 -4.26 15.11 -6.57
N LEU A 82 -3.39 14.46 -7.35
CA LEU A 82 -3.83 13.41 -8.28
C LEU A 82 -4.50 12.24 -7.54
N ALA A 83 -3.95 11.82 -6.39
CA ALA A 83 -4.54 10.76 -5.57
C ALA A 83 -5.93 11.17 -5.05
N ALA A 84 -6.10 12.42 -4.61
CA ALA A 84 -7.38 12.96 -4.18
C ALA A 84 -8.42 12.98 -5.32
N GLU A 85 -8.04 13.49 -6.49
CA GLU A 85 -8.91 13.50 -7.69
C GLU A 85 -9.37 12.08 -8.07
N ARG A 86 -8.45 11.10 -8.00
CA ARG A 86 -8.77 9.69 -8.28
C ARG A 86 -9.67 9.11 -7.21
N ALA A 87 -9.43 9.38 -5.93
CA ALA A 87 -10.27 8.89 -4.85
C ALA A 87 -11.71 9.43 -4.96
N GLU A 88 -11.90 10.70 -5.33
CA GLU A 88 -13.23 11.28 -5.59
C GLU A 88 -13.94 10.63 -6.79
N ALA A 89 -13.17 10.26 -7.83
CA ALA A 89 -13.69 9.59 -9.01
C ALA A 89 -13.98 8.09 -8.77
N MET A 90 -13.36 7.49 -7.74
CA MET A 90 -13.58 6.11 -7.38
C MET A 90 -14.95 5.96 -6.71
N ASN A 91 -15.87 5.28 -7.38
CA ASN A 91 -17.21 5.02 -6.86
C ASN A 91 -17.19 3.79 -5.93
N LEU A 92 -16.41 3.87 -4.84
CA LEU A 92 -16.27 2.80 -3.86
C LEU A 92 -17.55 2.73 -3.02
N GLN A 93 -18.24 1.59 -3.08
CA GLN A 93 -19.32 1.33 -2.12
C GLN A 93 -18.68 0.91 -0.78
N PRO A 94 -19.26 1.36 0.36
CA PRO A 94 -18.82 0.92 1.68
C PRO A 94 -19.00 -0.59 1.86
#